data_AF-A0A7Y3E0K0-F1
#
_entry.id   AF-A0A7Y3E0K0-F1
#
_cell.length_a   1.000
_cell.length_b   1.000
_cell.length_c   1.000
_cell.angle_alpha   90.00
_cell.angle_beta   90.00
_cell.angle_gamma   90.00
#
_symmetry.space_group_name_H-M   'P 1'
#
loop_
_entity.id
_entity.type
_entity.pdbx_description
1 polymer ?
#
loop_
_entity_poly.entity_id
_entity_poly.type
_entity_poly.pdbx_seq_one_letter_code
_entity_poly.pdbx_strand_id
1 'polypeptide(L)'
;MKNFVEELKWRGMLHDSMPGVEDHLNEAMRSAYIGFDPTADSLHIGNLVPIMLLAHYQRCGHKPVALVGGATGMIGDPSGKS
;
A
#
# COMPACT_ATOMS: atom_id res chain seq x y z
N MET A 1 9.21 2.08 17.75
CA MET A 1 8.48 1.81 16.50
C MET A 1 7.57 3.00 16.25
N LYS A 2 7.64 3.66 15.08
CA LYS A 2 6.75 4.81 14.81
C LYS A 2 5.36 4.28 14.47
N ASN A 3 4.29 4.87 15.02
CA ASN A 3 2.92 4.49 14.68
C ASN A 3 2.67 4.80 13.19
N PHE A 4 2.32 3.76 12.43
CA PHE A 4 2.14 3.85 10.99
C PHE A 4 0.90 4.67 10.61
N VAL A 5 -0.20 4.52 11.33
CA VAL A 5 -1.45 5.22 11.06
C VAL A 5 -1.26 6.73 11.26
N GLU A 6 -0.59 7.13 12.33
CA GLU A 6 -0.24 8.53 12.59
C GLU A 6 0.73 9.09 11.54
N GLU A 7 1.70 8.30 11.07
CA GLU A 7 2.58 8.68 9.96
C GLU A 7 1.80 8.99 8.68
N LEU A 8 0.79 8.16 8.34
CA LEU A 8 -0.04 8.40 7.15
C LEU A 8 -0.97 9.59 7.32
N LYS A 9 -1.61 9.76 8.49
CA LYS A 9 -2.46 10.91 8.80
C LYS A 9 -1.67 12.22 8.67
N TRP A 10 -0.48 12.29 9.28
CA TRP A 10 0.39 13.47 9.20
C TRP A 10 0.77 13.85 7.77
N ARG A 11 0.96 12.86 6.89
CA ARG A 11 1.29 13.07 5.47
C ARG A 11 0.08 13.35 4.57
N GLY A 12 -1.14 13.24 5.09
CA GLY A 12 -2.35 13.30 4.28
C GLY A 12 -2.50 12.12 3.31
N MET A 13 -1.93 10.96 3.65
CA MET A 13 -1.93 9.74 2.81
C MET A 13 -3.03 8.74 3.20
N LEU A 14 -3.78 9.00 4.27
CA LEU A 14 -4.86 8.13 4.72
C LEU A 14 -6.20 8.63 4.18
N HIS A 15 -6.80 7.88 3.26
CA HIS A 15 -8.14 8.16 2.73
C HIS A 15 -9.24 7.42 3.51
N ASP A 16 -9.04 6.12 3.78
CA ASP A 16 -9.99 5.28 4.50
C ASP A 16 -9.27 4.15 5.25
N SER A 17 -9.92 3.58 6.26
CA SER A 17 -9.40 2.48 7.08
C SER A 17 -10.51 1.70 7.77
N MET A 18 -10.31 0.39 7.95
CA MET A 18 -11.19 -0.42 8.79
C MET A 18 -11.04 -0.08 10.28
N PRO A 19 -12.12 -0.13 11.08
CA PRO A 19 -12.03 0.04 12.53
C PRO A 19 -11.03 -0.92 13.18
N GLY A 20 -10.27 -0.43 14.17
CA GLY A 20 -9.29 -1.22 14.92
C GLY A 20 -7.96 -1.46 14.22
N VAL A 21 -7.73 -0.91 13.01
CA VAL A 21 -6.45 -1.10 12.31
C VAL A 21 -5.26 -0.55 13.09
N GLU A 22 -5.44 0.56 13.79
CA GLU A 22 -4.36 1.22 14.54
C GLU A 22 -3.88 0.36 15.71
N ASP A 23 -4.81 -0.14 16.52
CA ASP A 23 -4.50 -1.07 17.62
C ASP A 23 -3.85 -2.34 17.08
N HIS A 24 -4.43 -2.93 16.02
CA HIS A 24 -3.92 -4.15 15.39
C HIS A 24 -2.46 -4.02 14.90
N LEU A 25 -2.10 -2.85 14.36
CA LEU A 25 -0.74 -2.55 13.90
C LEU A 25 0.21 -2.22 15.06
N ASN A 26 -0.28 -1.65 16.16
CA ASN A 26 0.54 -1.32 17.32
C ASN A 26 0.87 -2.55 18.19
N GLU A 27 0.07 -3.60 18.14
CA GLU A 27 0.29 -4.85 18.91
C GLU A 27 1.57 -5.60 18.51
N ALA A 28 1.84 -5.71 17.21
CA ALA A 28 2.92 -6.52 16.69
C ALA A 28 3.30 -6.14 15.26
N MET A 29 4.46 -6.62 14.81
CA MET A 29 4.83 -6.59 13.40
C MET A 29 3.77 -7.33 12.57
N ARG A 30 3.31 -6.69 11.49
CA ARG A 30 2.30 -7.22 10.56
C ARG A 30 2.85 -7.21 9.14
N SER A 31 2.35 -8.10 8.30
CA SER A 31 2.63 -8.09 6.86
C SER A 31 1.46 -7.46 6.11
N ALA A 32 1.75 -6.70 5.06
CA ALA A 32 0.74 -6.14 4.17
C ALA A 32 1.28 -6.09 2.73
N TYR A 33 0.39 -6.00 1.75
CA TYR A 33 0.77 -5.95 0.35
C TYR A 33 0.08 -4.81 -0.40
N ILE A 34 0.70 -4.39 -1.51
CA ILE A 34 0.05 -3.60 -2.56
C ILE A 34 0.31 -4.29 -3.90
N GLY A 35 -0.74 -4.43 -4.71
CA GLY A 35 -0.69 -4.98 -6.06
C GLY A 35 -0.36 -3.94 -7.11
N PHE A 36 0.44 -4.34 -8.10
CA PHE A 36 0.77 -3.56 -9.29
C PHE A 36 0.58 -4.45 -10.53
N ASP A 37 -0.38 -4.11 -11.39
CA ASP A 37 -0.57 -4.81 -12.66
C ASP A 37 0.36 -4.23 -13.74
N PRO A 38 1.05 -5.08 -14.52
CA PRO A 38 1.96 -4.64 -15.58
C PRO A 38 1.18 -4.19 -16.83
N THR A 39 0.56 -3.02 -16.76
CA THR A 39 -0.22 -2.43 -17.87
C THR A 39 0.64 -1.62 -18.86
N ALA A 40 1.90 -1.38 -18.51
CA ALA A 40 2.91 -0.71 -19.32
C ALA A 40 4.32 -1.23 -18.98
N ASP A 41 5.32 -0.92 -19.80
CA ASP A 41 6.71 -1.35 -19.61
C ASP A 41 7.41 -0.68 -18.41
N SER A 42 6.78 0.35 -17.83
CA SER A 42 7.29 1.07 -16.66
C SER A 42 6.16 1.55 -15.77
N LEU A 43 6.44 1.62 -14.47
CA LEU A 43 5.65 2.39 -13.52
C LEU A 43 5.78 3.89 -13.83
N HIS A 44 4.77 4.67 -13.46
CA HIS A 44 4.75 6.12 -13.58
C HIS A 44 4.48 6.80 -12.23
N ILE A 45 4.43 8.13 -12.20
CA ILE A 45 4.29 8.91 -10.96
C ILE A 45 3.04 8.55 -10.14
N GLY A 46 1.99 8.03 -10.79
CA GLY A 46 0.77 7.58 -10.11
C GLY A 46 1.00 6.38 -9.19
N ASN A 47 2.01 5.56 -9.49
CA ASN A 47 2.40 4.42 -8.65
C ASN A 47 3.27 4.83 -7.45
N LEU A 48 3.79 6.06 -7.41
CA LEU A 48 4.74 6.46 -6.38
C LEU A 48 4.10 6.54 -4.99
N VAL A 49 2.86 7.00 -4.88
CA VAL A 49 2.13 7.09 -3.61
C VAL A 49 2.02 5.72 -2.90
N PRO A 50 1.51 4.64 -3.55
CA PRO A 50 1.49 3.32 -2.94
C PRO A 50 2.89 2.76 -2.65
N ILE A 51 3.89 3.01 -3.49
CA ILE A 51 5.28 2.60 -3.23
C ILE A 51 5.82 3.25 -1.95
N MET A 52 5.59 4.56 -1.79
CA MET A 52 6.00 5.29 -0.59
C MET A 52 5.25 4.80 0.64
N LEU A 53 3.98 4.42 0.50
CA LEU A 53 3.21 3.82 1.59
C LEU A 53 3.87 2.52 2.09
N LEU A 54 4.27 1.61 1.20
CA LEU A 54 5.03 0.40 1.58
C LEU A 54 6.38 0.74 2.24
N ALA A 55 7.08 1.76 1.74
CA ALA A 55 8.34 2.21 2.34
C ALA A 55 8.14 2.77 3.76
N HIS A 56 7.08 3.55 3.99
CA HIS A 56 6.71 4.03 5.33
C HIS A 56 6.28 2.87 6.23
N TYR A 57 5.56 1.88 5.69
CA TYR A 57 5.16 0.68 6.41
C TYR A 57 6.39 -0.09 6.93
N GLN A 58 7.41 -0.26 6.07
CA GLN A 58 8.68 -0.87 6.46
C GLN A 58 9.42 -0.07 7.53
N ARG A 59 9.50 1.26 7.38
CA ARG A 59 10.17 2.16 8.34
C ARG A 59 9.45 2.21 9.69
N CYS A 60 8.14 1.96 9.70
CA CYS A 60 7.37 1.76 10.92
C CYS A 60 7.55 0.36 11.51
N GLY A 61 8.41 -0.50 10.95
CA GLY A 61 8.77 -1.81 11.50
C GLY A 61 7.90 -2.97 11.02
N HIS A 62 7.06 -2.75 10.01
CA HIS A 62 6.22 -3.80 9.41
C HIS A 62 6.89 -4.45 8.19
N LYS A 63 6.27 -5.52 7.67
CA LYS A 63 6.78 -6.28 6.52
C LYS A 63 5.96 -5.98 5.26
N PRO A 64 6.40 -5.09 4.36
CA PRO A 64 5.71 -4.86 3.10
C PRO A 64 5.94 -5.99 2.09
N VAL A 65 4.98 -6.18 1.19
CA VAL A 65 5.08 -7.04 0.00
C VAL A 65 4.60 -6.26 -1.21
N ALA A 66 5.47 -6.06 -2.20
CA ALA A 66 5.06 -5.56 -3.51
C ALA A 66 4.65 -6.75 -4.38
N LEU A 67 3.37 -6.84 -4.74
CA LEU A 67 2.83 -7.94 -5.55
C LEU A 67 2.75 -7.49 -7.01
N VAL A 68 3.41 -8.21 -7.92
CA VAL A 68 3.27 -7.99 -9.36
C VAL A 68 2.17 -8.89 -9.90
N GLY A 69 1.12 -8.29 -10.45
CA GLY A 69 -0.08 -8.96 -10.91
C GLY A 69 0.05 -9.56 -12.31
N GLY A 70 0.91 -10.56 -12.47
CA GLY A 70 1.11 -11.21 -13.78
C GLY A 70 -0.16 -11.86 -14.35
N ALA A 71 -1.03 -12.39 -13.49
CA ALA A 71 -2.32 -12.97 -13.89
C ALA A 71 -3.42 -11.90 -14.05
N THR A 72 -3.56 -10.99 -13.09
CA THR A 72 -4.56 -9.92 -13.09
C THR A 72 -4.34 -8.93 -14.23
N GLY A 73 -3.08 -8.62 -14.54
CA GLY A 73 -2.73 -7.80 -15.70
C GLY A 73 -3.15 -8.39 -17.05
N MET A 74 -3.32 -9.71 -17.17
CA MET A 74 -3.83 -10.35 -18.38
C MET A 74 -5.36 -10.22 -18.53
N ILE A 75 -6.09 -10.07 -17.43
CA ILE A 75 -7.55 -9.88 -17.43
C ILE A 75 -7.91 -8.40 -17.57
N GLY A 76 -7.16 -7.55 -16.86
CA GLY A 76 -7.42 -6.12 -16.73
C GLY A 76 -8.40 -5.80 -15.61
N ASP A 77 -8.09 -4.77 -14.83
CA ASP A 77 -8.98 -4.21 -13.81
C ASP A 77 -9.95 -3.18 -14.45
N PRO A 78 -11.28 -3.34 -14.29
CA PRO A 78 -12.26 -2.37 -14.77
C PRO A 78 -12.34 -1.10 -13.91
N SER A 79 -11.74 -1.09 -12.71
CA SER A 79 -11.80 0.03 -11.77
C SER A 79 -11.32 1.34 -12.39
N GLY A 80 -12.16 2.37 -12.35
CA GLY A 80 -11.83 3.72 -12.82
C GLY A 80 -11.81 3.92 -14.34
N LYS A 81 -12.14 2.89 -15.14
CA LYS A 81 -12.36 3.01 -16.59
C LYS A 81 -13.87 3.12 -16.84
N SER A 82 -14.33 4.26 -17.35
CA SER A 82 -15.71 4.53 -17.77
C SER A 82 -15.82 4.53 -19.29
#